data_AF-A0A2I0LDH4-F1
#
_entry.id   AF-A0A2I0LDH4-F1
#
_cell.length_a   1.000
_cell.length_b   1.000
_cell.length_c   1.000
_cell.angle_alpha   90.00
_cell.angle_beta   90.00
_cell.angle_gamma   90.00
#
_symmetry.space_group_name_H-M   'P 1'
#
loop_
_entity.id
_entity.type
_entity.pdbx_description
1 polymer ?
#
loop_
_entity_poly.entity_id
_entity_poly.type
_entity_poly.pdbx_seq_one_letter_code
_entity_poly.pdbx_strand_id
1 'polypeptide(L)'
;MAVVAVHNVLPCSNLTPLKYSRSTTKLPTRLESRRAAPGSAVTRCCEGSSGEAGRLVTVKNGNDSLEICRILNGLWQTSGGWGRIDRDDAVEAMLRHTDAGLSTFDMADHYGPAEDLYGIFINRVRKERPPEYLEKVR
;
A
#
# COMPACT_ATOMS: atom_id res chain seq x y z
N MET A 1 -4.89 -27.69 46.75
CA MET A 1 -6.21 -28.34 46.57
C MET A 1 -6.92 -27.56 45.48
N ALA A 2 -6.92 -28.07 44.24
CA ALA A 2 -8.00 -28.88 43.65
C ALA A 2 -8.86 -27.93 42.78
N VAL A 3 -9.21 -28.17 41.51
CA VAL A 3 -9.18 -29.35 40.64
C VAL A 3 -9.09 -28.86 39.17
N VAL A 4 -8.43 -29.66 38.33
CA VAL A 4 -8.40 -29.58 36.86
C VAL A 4 -9.78 -29.92 36.28
N ALA A 5 -10.27 -29.17 35.30
CA ALA A 5 -11.30 -29.65 34.39
C ALA A 5 -10.96 -29.22 32.95
N VAL A 6 -10.40 -30.19 32.22
CA VAL A 6 -10.34 -30.26 30.76
C VAL A 6 -11.69 -30.81 30.27
N HIS A 7 -11.88 -30.90 28.96
CA HIS A 7 -13.04 -31.39 28.20
C HIS A 7 -14.07 -30.27 27.90
N ASN A 8 -14.59 -30.09 26.68
CA ASN A 8 -14.50 -30.90 25.48
C ASN A 8 -14.86 -30.03 24.26
N VAL A 9 -14.28 -30.41 23.13
CA VAL A 9 -14.60 -29.94 21.78
C VAL A 9 -16.07 -30.28 21.47
N LEU A 10 -16.81 -29.31 20.92
CA LEU A 10 -18.11 -29.56 20.29
C LEU A 10 -18.16 -28.90 18.89
N PRO A 11 -18.90 -29.50 17.94
CA PRO A 11 -18.57 -29.49 16.54
C PRO A 11 -19.18 -28.32 15.76
N CYS A 12 -18.44 -27.88 14.75
CA CYS A 12 -18.94 -27.08 13.63
C CYS A 12 -20.09 -27.81 12.93
N SER A 13 -21.33 -27.36 13.10
CA SER A 13 -22.36 -27.44 12.06
C SER A 13 -23.55 -26.57 12.46
N ASN A 14 -23.81 -25.50 11.72
CA ASN A 14 -25.14 -24.98 11.35
C ASN A 14 -25.01 -23.59 10.71
N LEU A 15 -24.48 -23.55 9.48
CA LEU A 15 -24.65 -22.40 8.60
C LEU A 15 -25.97 -22.59 7.84
N THR A 16 -27.00 -21.84 8.22
CA THR A 16 -28.18 -21.66 7.39
C THR A 16 -27.79 -20.88 6.12
N PRO A 17 -28.18 -21.31 4.91
CA PRO A 17 -27.87 -20.56 3.71
C PRO A 17 -28.67 -19.25 3.68
N LEU A 18 -27.96 -18.12 3.66
CA LEU A 18 -28.51 -16.81 3.30
C LEU A 18 -29.04 -16.89 1.87
N LYS A 19 -30.35 -16.70 1.71
CA LYS A 19 -31.03 -16.63 0.40
C LYS A 19 -30.59 -15.36 -0.32
N TYR A 20 -29.57 -15.46 -1.16
CA TYR A 20 -29.18 -14.39 -2.08
C TYR A 20 -30.17 -14.33 -3.24
N SER A 21 -30.94 -13.24 -3.32
CA SER A 21 -31.81 -12.94 -4.46
C SER A 21 -30.94 -12.54 -5.66
N ARG A 22 -31.01 -13.33 -6.75
CA ARG A 22 -30.28 -13.09 -7.99
C ARG A 22 -31.00 -12.00 -8.80
N SER A 23 -30.59 -10.75 -8.61
CA SER A 23 -30.98 -9.63 -9.48
C SER A 23 -30.29 -9.78 -10.84
N THR A 24 -31.04 -10.11 -11.89
CA THR A 24 -30.53 -10.15 -13.27
C THR A 24 -30.46 -8.73 -13.84
N THR A 25 -29.32 -8.07 -13.70
CA THR A 25 -29.02 -6.88 -14.51
C THR A 25 -28.31 -7.33 -15.79
N LYS A 26 -28.95 -7.12 -16.94
CA LYS A 26 -28.37 -7.39 -18.26
C LYS A 26 -27.17 -6.46 -18.46
N LEU A 27 -25.96 -7.02 -18.51
CA LEU A 27 -24.76 -6.31 -18.95
C LEU A 27 -24.85 -6.05 -20.46
N PRO A 28 -24.61 -4.81 -20.95
CA PRO A 28 -24.48 -4.58 -22.38
C PRO A 28 -23.12 -5.10 -22.88
N THR A 29 -23.16 -6.17 -23.68
CA THR A 29 -22.08 -6.55 -24.59
C THR A 29 -22.00 -5.54 -25.74
N ARG A 30 -21.05 -4.61 -25.68
CA ARG A 30 -20.53 -3.94 -26.88
C ARG A 30 -19.08 -3.52 -26.67
N LEU A 31 -18.16 -4.39 -27.09
CA LEU A 31 -16.78 -4.04 -27.33
C LEU A 31 -16.73 -3.18 -28.60
N GLU A 32 -16.81 -1.86 -28.47
CA GLU A 32 -16.39 -0.97 -29.55
C GLU A 32 -14.89 -0.73 -29.44
N SER A 33 -14.17 -1.28 -30.41
CA SER A 33 -12.79 -0.93 -30.75
C SER A 33 -12.71 0.57 -31.04
N ARG A 34 -12.41 1.37 -30.02
CA ARG A 34 -12.02 2.77 -30.22
C ARG A 34 -10.68 2.79 -30.96
N ARG A 35 -10.72 3.12 -32.26
CA ARG A 35 -9.53 3.50 -33.02
C ARG A 35 -8.84 4.64 -32.26
N ALA A 36 -7.58 4.43 -31.92
CA ALA A 36 -6.74 5.46 -31.32
C ALA A 36 -6.63 6.66 -32.26
N ALA A 37 -6.87 7.86 -31.75
CA ALA A 37 -6.58 9.10 -32.45
C ALA A 37 -5.06 9.30 -32.55
N PRO A 38 -4.53 9.78 -33.69
CA PRO A 38 -3.11 10.09 -33.81
C PRO A 38 -2.85 11.36 -32.99
N GLY A 39 -2.14 11.22 -31.87
CA GLY A 39 -1.81 12.35 -30.98
C GLY A 39 -1.94 12.05 -29.49
N SER A 40 -2.47 10.89 -29.10
CA SER A 40 -2.34 10.44 -27.72
C SER A 40 -0.93 9.92 -27.53
N ALA A 41 -0.09 10.69 -26.82
CA ALA A 41 1.14 10.18 -26.26
C ALA A 41 0.76 9.04 -25.31
N VAL A 42 0.71 7.82 -25.85
CA VAL A 42 0.72 6.61 -25.05
C VAL A 42 1.99 6.71 -24.23
N THR A 43 1.84 7.04 -22.94
CA THR A 43 2.92 6.94 -21.99
C THR A 43 3.43 5.51 -22.10
N ARG A 44 4.57 5.36 -22.76
CA ARG A 44 5.22 4.08 -23.02
C ARG A 44 5.54 3.50 -21.64
N CYS A 45 4.78 2.49 -21.21
CA CYS A 45 5.10 1.68 -20.05
C CYS A 45 6.48 1.07 -20.34
N CYS A 46 7.50 1.63 -19.71
CA CYS A 46 8.91 1.40 -20.04
C CYS A 46 9.25 -0.10 -19.97
N GLU A 47 10.04 -0.59 -20.93
CA GLU A 47 10.64 -1.93 -20.88
C GLU A 47 11.49 -2.09 -19.61
N GLY A 48 11.30 -3.23 -18.94
CA GLY A 48 11.94 -3.53 -17.67
C GLY A 48 13.41 -3.86 -17.84
N SER A 49 14.29 -3.03 -17.28
CA SER A 49 15.64 -3.46 -16.92
C SER A 49 15.64 -3.96 -15.49
N SER A 50 16.10 -5.19 -15.31
CA SER A 50 16.34 -5.81 -14.02
C SER A 50 17.62 -5.22 -13.42
N GLY A 51 17.49 -4.13 -12.67
CA GLY A 51 18.56 -3.49 -11.91
C GLY A 51 18.00 -2.34 -11.08
N GLU A 52 18.63 -2.00 -9.94
CA GLU A 52 18.19 -0.92 -9.01
C GLU A 52 17.76 0.38 -9.75
N ALA A 53 18.39 0.68 -10.88
CA ALA A 53 18.10 1.82 -11.75
C ALA A 53 16.69 1.85 -12.39
N GLY A 54 15.98 0.71 -12.47
CA GLY A 54 14.64 0.64 -13.07
C GLY A 54 13.50 1.08 -12.14
N ARG A 55 13.77 1.23 -10.84
CA ARG A 55 12.74 1.38 -9.80
C ARG A 55 12.47 2.82 -9.40
N LEU A 56 13.48 3.68 -9.54
CA LEU A 56 13.39 5.10 -9.30
C LEU A 56 13.09 5.83 -10.62
N VAL A 57 12.38 6.95 -10.52
CA VAL A 57 12.07 7.84 -11.62
C VAL A 57 12.29 9.28 -11.15
N THR A 58 12.95 10.08 -11.98
CA THR A 58 13.06 11.52 -11.75
C THR A 58 11.85 12.22 -12.34
N VAL A 59 11.04 12.83 -11.48
CA VAL A 59 9.97 13.74 -11.87
C VAL A 59 10.49 15.18 -11.85
N LYS A 60 10.01 16.03 -12.75
CA LYS A 60 10.43 17.43 -12.86
C LYS A 60 9.22 18.36 -12.81
N ASN A 61 9.34 19.48 -12.11
CA ASN A 61 8.36 20.56 -12.11
C ASN A 61 9.10 21.89 -12.25
N GLY A 62 9.06 22.50 -13.44
CA GLY A 62 9.84 23.69 -13.74
C GLY A 62 11.34 23.43 -13.58
N ASN A 63 11.97 24.13 -12.63
CA ASN A 63 13.40 24.01 -12.33
C ASN A 63 13.70 22.95 -11.24
N ASP A 64 12.67 22.37 -10.63
CA ASP A 64 12.80 21.37 -9.58
C ASP A 64 12.80 19.96 -10.17
N SER A 65 13.56 19.06 -9.52
CA SER A 65 13.58 17.64 -9.85
C SER A 65 13.63 16.80 -8.59
N LEU A 66 12.83 15.72 -8.55
CA LEU A 66 12.77 14.79 -7.44
C LEU A 66 12.89 13.36 -7.95
N GLU A 67 13.73 12.57 -7.33
CA GLU A 67 13.84 11.13 -7.57
C GLU A 67 12.95 10.37 -6.58
N ILE A 68 11.99 9.60 -7.11
CA ILE A 68 11.01 8.84 -6.34
C ILE A 68 10.84 7.43 -6.87
N CYS A 69 10.27 6.52 -6.08
CA CYS A 69 9.79 5.25 -6.58
C CYS A 69 8.63 5.45 -7.57
N ARG A 70 8.56 4.62 -8.61
CA ARG A 70 7.42 4.64 -9.56
C ARG A 70 6.07 4.31 -8.90
N ILE A 71 6.10 3.58 -7.78
CA ILE A 71 4.93 3.22 -6.97
C ILE A 71 5.11 3.90 -5.62
N LEU A 72 4.12 4.72 -5.25
CA LEU A 72 4.09 5.42 -3.97
C LEU A 72 3.28 4.62 -2.95
N ASN A 73 3.71 4.69 -1.69
CA ASN A 73 2.96 4.15 -0.56
C ASN A 73 2.08 5.24 0.04
N GLY A 74 0.81 5.28 -0.36
CA GLY A 74 -0.16 6.17 0.30
C GLY A 74 -0.42 5.71 1.73
N LEU A 75 -0.45 6.64 2.68
CA LEU A 75 -0.87 6.39 4.06
C LEU A 75 -2.35 6.68 4.29
N TRP A 76 -3.15 6.87 3.24
CA TRP A 76 -4.58 7.21 3.34
C TRP A 76 -5.41 6.20 4.17
N GLN A 77 -5.01 4.93 4.27
CA GLN A 77 -5.64 3.95 5.18
C GLN A 77 -5.59 4.37 6.64
N THR A 78 -4.70 5.29 7.02
CA THR A 78 -4.61 5.77 8.39
C THR A 78 -5.68 6.80 8.76
N SER A 79 -6.46 7.28 7.78
CA SER A 79 -7.51 8.30 7.95
C SER A 79 -8.70 7.92 8.84
N GLY A 80 -8.73 6.71 9.41
CA GLY A 80 -9.68 6.32 10.48
C GLY A 80 -10.96 5.61 10.02
N GLY A 81 -11.20 5.47 8.71
CA GLY A 81 -12.36 4.73 8.17
C GLY A 81 -12.31 3.20 8.33
N TRP A 82 -11.20 2.66 8.83
CA TRP A 82 -10.87 1.23 8.81
C TRP A 82 -10.74 0.59 10.20
N GLY A 83 -11.13 1.32 11.25
CA GLY A 83 -10.99 0.89 12.64
C GLY A 83 -9.67 1.32 13.27
N ARG A 84 -9.36 0.74 14.43
CA ARG A 84 -8.14 1.09 15.18
C ARG A 84 -6.90 0.58 14.45
N ILE A 85 -5.93 1.47 14.30
CA ILE A 85 -4.62 1.16 13.71
C ILE A 85 -3.66 0.83 14.84
N ASP A 86 -2.98 -0.30 14.72
CA ASP A 86 -1.83 -0.58 15.56
C ASP A 86 -0.59 0.16 15.01
N ARG A 87 0.07 0.94 15.88
CA ARG A 87 1.16 1.82 15.46
C ARG A 87 2.41 1.04 15.11
N ASP A 88 2.70 -0.03 15.85
CA ASP A 88 3.90 -0.83 15.61
C ASP A 88 3.75 -1.62 14.32
N ASP A 89 2.58 -2.24 14.09
CA ASP A 89 2.31 -2.94 12.83
C ASP A 89 2.39 -2.01 11.62
N ALA A 90 1.89 -0.77 11.75
CA ALA A 90 1.98 0.23 10.68
C ALA A 90 3.43 0.62 10.38
N VAL A 91 4.25 0.88 11.41
CA VAL A 91 5.66 1.21 11.23
C VAL A 91 6.46 0.03 10.67
N GLU A 92 6.19 -1.19 11.14
CA GLU A 92 6.81 -2.41 10.61
C GLU A 92 6.45 -2.64 9.14
N ALA A 93 5.21 -2.33 8.76
CA ALA A 93 4.83 -2.34 7.35
C ALA A 93 5.68 -1.34 6.56
N MET A 94 5.82 -0.10 7.01
CA MET A 94 6.66 0.92 6.33
C MET A 94 8.11 0.46 6.16
N LEU A 95 8.71 -0.16 7.18
CA LEU A 95 10.06 -0.73 7.11
C LEU A 95 10.16 -1.84 6.04
N ARG A 96 9.18 -2.75 5.99
CA ARG A 96 9.12 -3.78 4.94
C ARG A 96 8.96 -3.20 3.54
N HIS A 97 8.23 -2.10 3.40
CA HIS A 97 8.05 -1.42 2.12
C HIS A 97 9.39 -0.84 1.65
N THR A 98 10.13 -0.15 2.53
CA THR A 98 11.47 0.34 2.20
C THR A 98 12.46 -0.78 1.89
N ASP A 99 12.45 -1.88 2.67
CA ASP A 99 13.32 -3.03 2.42
C ASP A 99 13.02 -3.70 1.07
N ALA A 100 11.76 -3.67 0.64
CA ALA A 100 11.36 -4.10 -0.70
C ALA A 100 11.67 -3.07 -1.79
N GLY A 101 12.19 -1.88 -1.44
CA GLY A 101 12.52 -0.76 -2.32
C GLY A 101 11.35 0.20 -2.62
N LEU A 102 10.20 0.07 -1.95
CA LEU A 102 9.10 1.04 -2.02
C LEU A 102 9.36 2.12 -0.97
N SER A 103 10.21 3.09 -1.31
CA SER A 103 10.75 4.03 -0.35
C SER A 103 10.16 5.45 -0.42
N THR A 104 9.10 5.65 -1.22
CA THR A 104 8.39 6.93 -1.32
C THR A 104 7.02 6.82 -0.66
N PHE A 105 6.73 7.68 0.32
CA PHE A 105 5.47 7.70 1.05
C PHE A 105 4.66 8.97 0.75
N ASP A 106 3.35 8.82 0.64
CA ASP A 106 2.39 9.91 0.45
C ASP A 106 1.53 10.07 1.70
N MET A 107 1.44 11.31 2.20
CA MET A 107 0.81 11.66 3.48
C MET A 107 0.09 13.00 3.38
N ALA A 108 -0.91 13.19 4.23
CA ALA A 108 -1.61 14.45 4.40
C ALA A 108 -1.99 14.66 5.87
N ASP A 109 -2.14 15.92 6.26
CA ASP A 109 -2.60 16.36 7.59
C ASP A 109 -3.93 15.71 8.02
N HIS A 110 -4.83 15.47 7.06
CA HIS A 110 -6.12 14.83 7.30
C HIS A 110 -6.06 13.28 7.27
N TYR A 111 -4.89 12.66 7.09
CA TYR A 111 -4.74 11.19 7.16
C TYR A 111 -4.62 10.68 8.61
N GLY A 112 -4.96 11.50 9.60
CA GLY A 112 -4.92 11.11 11.00
C GLY A 112 -3.47 10.92 11.46
N PRO A 113 -3.05 9.73 11.94
CA PRO A 113 -1.73 9.53 12.50
C PRO A 113 -0.61 9.34 11.46
N ALA A 114 -0.84 9.63 10.17
CA ALA A 114 0.13 9.36 9.10
C ALA A 114 1.51 9.99 9.37
N GLU A 115 1.54 11.28 9.69
CA GLU A 115 2.78 12.02 9.95
C GLU A 115 3.49 11.53 11.22
N ASP A 116 2.73 11.22 12.28
CA ASP A 116 3.25 10.64 13.51
C ASP A 116 3.89 9.26 13.28
N LEU A 117 3.25 8.41 12.48
CA LEU A 117 3.75 7.08 12.11
C LEU A 117 5.02 7.20 11.28
N TYR A 118 5.06 8.10 10.31
CA TYR A 118 6.27 8.38 9.53
C TYR A 118 7.40 8.91 10.42
N GLY A 119 7.09 9.78 11.39
CA GLY A 119 8.05 10.24 12.39
C GLY A 119 8.67 9.12 13.21
N ILE A 120 7.88 8.12 13.62
CA ILE A 120 8.41 6.93 14.32
C ILE A 120 9.27 6.10 13.36
N PHE A 121 8.76 5.84 12.16
CA PHE A 121 9.43 5.06 11.12
C PHE A 121 10.80 5.65 10.77
N ILE A 122 10.90 6.94 10.45
CA ILE A 122 12.18 7.55 10.06
C ILE A 122 13.19 7.53 11.22
N ASN A 123 12.70 7.63 12.46
CA ASN A 123 13.56 7.51 13.64
C ASN A 123 14.05 6.07 13.88
N ARG A 124 13.26 5.05 13.54
CA ARG A 124 13.75 3.65 13.52
C ARG A 124 14.80 3.46 12.43
N VAL A 125 14.54 3.95 11.21
CA VAL A 125 15.53 3.89 10.12
C VAL A 125 16.86 4.51 10.53
N ARG A 126 16.84 5.70 11.17
CA ARG A 126 18.06 6.39 11.67
C ARG A 126 18.84 5.58 12.71
N LYS A 127 18.18 4.75 13.50
CA LYS A 127 18.80 3.97 14.58
C LYS A 127 19.28 2.60 14.13
N GLU A 128 18.51 1.97 13.23
CA GLU A 128 18.66 0.55 12.89
C GLU A 128 19.36 0.32 11.55
N ARG A 129 19.41 1.33 10.68
CA ARG A 129 19.99 1.23 9.33
C ARG A 129 21.22 2.11 9.17
N PRO A 130 22.13 1.77 8.25
CA PRO A 130 23.28 2.62 7.92
C PRO A 130 22.84 4.03 7.48
N PRO A 131 23.64 5.08 7.76
CA PRO A 131 23.29 6.46 7.43
C PRO A 131 22.94 6.68 5.94
N GLU A 132 23.62 5.98 5.03
CA GLU A 132 23.36 6.04 3.59
C GLU A 132 21.96 5.54 3.20
N TYR A 133 21.33 4.71 4.03
CA TYR A 133 19.99 4.20 3.76
C TYR A 133 18.93 5.29 3.87
N LEU A 134 19.15 6.31 4.71
CA LEU A 134 18.22 7.44 4.85
C LEU A 134 18.10 8.24 3.55
N GLU A 135 19.16 8.28 2.75
CA GLU A 135 19.15 8.97 1.46
C GLU A 135 18.20 8.31 0.45
N LYS A 136 17.86 7.03 0.65
CA LYS A 136 16.94 6.26 -0.21
C LYS A 136 15.46 6.48 0.13
N VAL A 137 15.15 6.97 1.33
CA VAL A 137 13.77 7.18 1.79
C VAL A 137 13.30 8.58 1.41
N ARG A 138 12.07 8.69 0.91
CA ARG A 138 11.39 9.91 0.51
C ARG A 138 10.02 9.98 1.16
#